data_AF-A0A960WMX6-F1
#
_entry.id   AF-A0A960WMX6-F1
#
_cell.length_a   1.000
_cell.length_b   1.000
_cell.length_c   1.000
_cell.angle_alpha   90.00
_cell.angle_beta   90.00
_cell.angle_gamma   90.00
#
_symmetry.space_group_name_H-M   'P 1'
#
loop_
_entity.id
_entity.type
_entity.pdbx_description
1 polymer ?
#
loop_
_entity_poly.entity_id
_entity_poly.type
_entity_poly.pdbx_seq_one_letter_code
_entity_poly.pdbx_strand_id
1 'polypeptide(L)'
;MAAPRFTESTIQISPEAPLESEVVTFAFELKNSGEVPAEGAQLAIEWPLMGYFVEVRGLNEPRIDHESRSIEGSLNLGPGEGHRVELDVLAPRDSGGDSLSVSVHLAHYGSGAELWDHKAVTIATRVPESGLRMGGLRISTAGILVLIWLICLVVVWMLVALRFRGRKGGEPGWRGFLGPRATALALMIPVGFWLMFLAMALRDYRALYEWTETTATVVGRRVISETVSSNSSRASGGGTVTTSSEIYSPELALRYPVDGVERFSTGYDTGSSLRIGGRLRREEELRNWVPGARISCWYDPKNPGDVVVRRGFGGAYLFALFPLPVFWVGLKRLKGAR
;
A
#
# COMPACT_ATOMS: atom_id res chain seq x y z
N MET A 1 5.27 -28.75 -45.14
CA MET A 1 5.68 -28.65 -43.73
C MET A 1 4.90 -27.52 -43.11
N ALA A 2 4.19 -27.78 -42.02
CA ALA A 2 3.44 -26.75 -41.32
C ALA A 2 4.40 -25.75 -40.64
N ALA A 3 4.17 -24.45 -40.85
CA ALA A 3 4.89 -23.39 -40.17
C ALA A 3 4.79 -23.54 -38.64
N PRO A 4 5.72 -22.97 -37.86
CA PRO A 4 5.63 -22.93 -36.40
C PRO A 4 4.27 -22.41 -35.92
N ARG A 5 3.77 -22.96 -34.82
CA ARG A 5 2.50 -22.57 -34.20
C ARG A 5 2.64 -22.62 -32.68
N PHE A 6 2.16 -21.59 -32.00
CA PHE A 6 2.34 -21.45 -30.54
C PHE A 6 1.05 -21.64 -29.74
N THR A 7 -0.02 -22.15 -30.38
CA THR A 7 -1.38 -22.22 -29.81
C THR A 7 -1.54 -23.13 -28.60
N GLU A 8 -0.58 -24.02 -28.33
CA GLU A 8 -0.58 -24.90 -27.15
C GLU A 8 0.17 -24.29 -25.95
N SER A 9 0.68 -23.07 -26.08
CA SER A 9 1.38 -22.41 -24.99
C SER A 9 0.39 -21.93 -23.92
N THR A 10 0.76 -22.00 -22.64
CA THR A 10 -0.14 -21.66 -21.53
C THR A 10 0.58 -20.90 -20.41
N ILE A 11 -0.18 -20.14 -19.63
CA ILE A 11 0.31 -19.42 -18.44
C ILE A 11 -0.31 -20.02 -17.18
N GLN A 12 0.53 -20.53 -16.29
CA GLN A 12 0.17 -21.00 -14.95
C GLN A 12 0.62 -19.99 -13.90
N ILE A 13 -0.15 -19.87 -12.81
CA ILE A 13 0.14 -18.93 -11.73
C ILE A 13 0.27 -19.73 -10.44
N SER A 14 1.31 -19.45 -9.65
CA SER A 14 1.49 -20.03 -8.33
C SER A 14 1.95 -18.98 -7.32
N PRO A 15 1.31 -18.88 -6.15
CA PRO A 15 0.05 -19.53 -5.78
C PRO A 15 -1.16 -18.95 -6.53
N GLU A 16 -2.28 -19.69 -6.61
CA GLU A 16 -3.50 -19.24 -7.30
C GLU A 16 -4.21 -18.06 -6.60
N ALA A 17 -3.97 -17.89 -5.31
CA ALA A 17 -4.53 -16.81 -4.48
C ALA A 17 -3.40 -16.20 -3.62
N PRO A 18 -2.49 -15.43 -4.24
CA PRO A 18 -1.33 -14.88 -3.56
C PRO A 18 -1.74 -13.87 -2.51
N LEU A 19 -1.07 -13.90 -1.37
CA LEU A 19 -1.25 -12.91 -0.31
C LEU A 19 -0.39 -11.67 -0.59
N GLU A 20 -0.72 -10.57 0.10
CA GLU A 20 0.14 -9.40 0.19
C GLU A 20 1.57 -9.77 0.64
N SER A 21 2.57 -9.12 0.03
CA SER A 21 4.00 -9.39 0.26
C SER A 21 4.47 -10.80 -0.11
N GLU A 22 3.67 -11.54 -0.89
CA GLU A 22 4.06 -12.85 -1.44
C GLU A 22 4.65 -12.70 -2.85
N VAL A 23 5.57 -13.59 -3.20
CA VAL A 23 6.09 -13.71 -4.56
C VAL A 23 5.18 -14.62 -5.36
N VAL A 24 4.73 -14.13 -6.50
CA VAL A 24 3.85 -14.84 -7.43
C VAL A 24 4.67 -15.26 -8.64
N THR A 25 4.70 -16.56 -8.91
CA THR A 25 5.35 -17.13 -10.08
C THR A 25 4.35 -17.26 -11.22
N PHE A 26 4.63 -16.59 -12.33
CA PHE A 26 3.97 -16.79 -13.61
C PHE A 26 4.83 -17.74 -14.45
N ALA A 27 4.39 -18.99 -14.60
CA ALA A 27 5.07 -19.99 -15.40
C ALA A 27 4.45 -20.06 -16.80
N PHE A 28 5.24 -19.73 -17.81
CA PHE A 28 4.89 -19.81 -19.23
C PHE A 28 5.40 -21.14 -19.78
N GLU A 29 4.49 -22.04 -20.10
CA GLU A 29 4.79 -23.27 -20.83
C GLU A 29 4.66 -22.96 -22.33
N LEU A 30 5.77 -22.67 -22.99
CA LEU A 30 5.81 -22.28 -24.40
C LEU A 30 6.02 -23.51 -25.27
N LYS A 31 5.18 -23.73 -26.29
CA LYS A 31 5.26 -24.93 -27.12
C LYS A 31 5.07 -24.63 -28.60
N ASN A 32 5.95 -25.19 -29.43
CA ASN A 32 5.79 -25.15 -30.89
C ASN A 32 5.04 -26.41 -31.36
N SER A 33 3.77 -26.27 -31.71
CA SER A 33 2.94 -27.35 -32.29
C SER A 33 3.09 -27.51 -33.81
N GLY A 34 3.98 -26.73 -34.43
CA GLY A 34 4.32 -26.85 -35.86
C GLY A 34 5.33 -27.97 -36.16
N GLU A 35 5.57 -28.22 -37.45
CA GLU A 35 6.53 -29.25 -37.92
C GLU A 35 7.93 -28.67 -38.18
N VAL A 36 8.04 -27.34 -38.21
CA VAL A 36 9.28 -26.61 -38.49
C VAL A 36 9.78 -25.98 -37.18
N PRO A 37 11.10 -26.03 -36.88
CA PRO A 37 11.66 -25.37 -35.71
C PRO A 37 11.47 -23.85 -35.78
N ALA A 38 11.22 -23.23 -34.62
CA ALA A 38 11.18 -21.78 -34.46
C ALA A 38 12.50 -21.31 -33.83
N GLU A 39 13.53 -21.19 -34.66
CA GLU A 39 14.84 -20.68 -34.23
C GLU A 39 14.79 -19.16 -34.07
N GLY A 40 15.29 -18.64 -32.94
CA GLY A 40 15.29 -17.21 -32.65
C GLY A 40 13.90 -16.62 -32.46
N ALA A 41 12.94 -17.41 -31.96
CA ALA A 41 11.64 -16.88 -31.54
C ALA A 41 11.86 -15.83 -30.43
N GLN A 42 11.25 -14.67 -30.60
CA GLN A 42 11.35 -13.53 -29.69
C GLN A 42 10.23 -13.60 -28.67
N LEU A 43 10.58 -13.60 -27.39
CA LEU A 43 9.66 -13.54 -26.28
C LEU A 43 9.76 -12.15 -25.63
N ALA A 44 8.63 -11.46 -25.54
CA ALA A 44 8.46 -10.26 -24.76
C ALA A 44 7.44 -10.53 -23.63
N ILE A 45 7.82 -10.25 -22.39
CA ILE A 45 6.95 -10.37 -21.21
C ILE A 45 6.82 -8.99 -20.59
N GLU A 46 5.59 -8.52 -20.41
CA GLU A 46 5.28 -7.32 -19.64
C GLU A 46 4.73 -7.72 -18.27
N TRP A 47 5.40 -7.30 -17.19
CA TRP A 47 4.98 -7.65 -15.83
C TRP A 47 4.02 -6.62 -15.24
N PRO A 48 3.30 -6.96 -14.15
CA PRO A 48 2.17 -6.18 -13.68
C PRO A 48 2.54 -4.78 -13.23
N LEU A 49 1.66 -3.81 -13.49
CA LEU A 49 1.89 -2.43 -13.07
C LEU A 49 2.01 -2.27 -11.55
N MET A 50 1.31 -3.12 -10.80
CA MET A 50 1.31 -3.11 -9.35
C MET A 50 2.41 -3.99 -8.73
N GLY A 51 3.00 -4.91 -9.48
CA GLY A 51 4.00 -5.85 -8.98
C GLY A 51 5.43 -5.36 -9.13
N TYR A 52 6.36 -5.99 -8.42
CA TYR A 52 7.79 -5.78 -8.58
C TYR A 52 8.44 -7.02 -9.17
N PHE A 53 9.18 -6.85 -10.26
CA PHE A 53 10.02 -7.91 -10.83
C PHE A 53 11.03 -8.40 -9.79
N VAL A 54 11.04 -9.71 -9.51
CA VAL A 54 12.00 -10.36 -8.62
C VAL A 54 13.09 -11.02 -9.45
N GLU A 55 12.70 -11.96 -10.31
CA GLU A 55 13.59 -12.68 -11.20
C GLU A 55 12.84 -13.30 -12.38
N VAL A 56 13.61 -13.68 -13.41
CA VAL A 56 13.13 -14.49 -14.53
C VAL A 56 14.04 -15.71 -14.69
N ARG A 57 13.46 -16.89 -14.83
CA ARG A 57 14.16 -18.16 -15.03
C ARG A 57 13.76 -18.76 -16.38
N GLY A 58 14.66 -19.54 -16.98
CA GLY A 58 14.41 -20.20 -18.25
C GLY A 58 14.65 -19.35 -19.50
N LEU A 59 15.14 -18.11 -19.38
CA LEU A 59 15.60 -17.32 -20.53
C LEU A 59 17.12 -17.21 -20.56
N ASN A 60 17.71 -17.31 -21.75
CA ASN A 60 19.13 -17.07 -21.96
C ASN A 60 19.33 -15.57 -22.17
N GLU A 61 20.14 -14.95 -21.31
CA GLU A 61 20.53 -13.52 -21.40
C GLU A 61 19.34 -12.56 -21.62
N PRO A 62 18.30 -12.60 -20.76
CA PRO A 62 17.14 -11.73 -20.91
C PRO A 62 17.53 -10.26 -20.77
N ARG A 63 17.02 -9.41 -21.68
CA ARG A 63 17.11 -7.96 -21.58
C ARG A 63 15.94 -7.47 -20.72
N ILE A 64 16.25 -6.88 -19.57
CA ILE A 64 15.25 -6.40 -18.62
C ILE A 64 15.23 -4.86 -18.65
N ASP A 65 14.07 -4.28 -18.90
CA ASP A 65 13.83 -2.84 -18.81
C ASP A 65 12.81 -2.56 -17.70
N HIS A 66 13.32 -2.05 -16.58
CA HIS A 66 12.50 -1.75 -15.40
C HIS A 66 11.56 -0.56 -15.57
N GLU A 67 11.86 0.36 -16.50
CA GLU A 67 11.06 1.57 -16.73
C GLU A 67 9.87 1.25 -17.63
N SER A 68 10.07 0.47 -18.71
CA SER A 68 8.97 -0.05 -19.55
C SER A 68 8.25 -1.25 -18.94
N ARG A 69 8.87 -1.89 -17.94
CA ARG A 69 8.39 -3.12 -17.30
C ARG A 69 8.31 -4.32 -18.24
N SER A 70 9.28 -4.41 -19.13
CA SER A 70 9.37 -5.48 -20.12
C SER A 70 10.64 -6.32 -19.97
N ILE A 71 10.51 -7.60 -20.26
CA ILE A 71 11.60 -8.56 -20.43
C ILE A 71 11.56 -9.02 -21.87
N GLU A 72 12.69 -8.91 -22.56
CA GLU A 72 12.85 -9.42 -23.92
C GLU A 72 13.91 -10.52 -23.93
N GLY A 73 13.68 -11.58 -24.68
CA GLY A 73 14.65 -12.66 -24.86
C GLY A 73 14.37 -13.48 -26.10
N SER A 74 15.38 -14.19 -26.58
CA SER A 74 15.25 -15.13 -27.69
C SER A 74 15.31 -16.57 -27.21
N LEU A 75 14.51 -17.44 -27.80
CA LEU A 75 14.47 -18.86 -27.51
C LEU A 75 14.34 -19.67 -28.80
N ASN A 76 14.81 -20.92 -28.76
CA ASN A 76 14.71 -21.87 -29.86
C ASN A 76 13.70 -22.94 -29.45
N LEU A 77 12.67 -23.16 -30.28
CA LEU A 77 11.67 -24.22 -30.04
C LEU A 77 11.65 -25.22 -31.19
N GLY A 78 12.12 -26.43 -30.93
CA GLY A 78 11.97 -27.55 -31.84
C GLY A 78 10.50 -27.95 -32.05
N PRO A 79 10.18 -28.72 -33.11
CA PRO A 79 8.84 -29.25 -33.33
C PRO A 79 8.38 -30.11 -32.14
N GLY A 80 7.25 -29.74 -31.54
CA GLY A 80 6.68 -30.41 -30.36
C GLY A 80 7.43 -30.16 -29.05
N GLU A 81 8.54 -29.43 -29.07
CA GLU A 81 9.33 -29.09 -27.88
C GLU A 81 8.60 -28.05 -27.03
N GLY A 82 8.62 -28.29 -25.72
CA GLY A 82 8.11 -27.36 -24.71
C GLY A 82 9.27 -26.70 -23.98
N HIS A 83 9.18 -25.39 -23.75
CA HIS A 83 10.14 -24.62 -23.00
C HIS A 83 9.44 -23.84 -21.91
N ARG A 84 9.96 -23.93 -20.69
CA ARG A 84 9.36 -23.30 -19.51
C ARG A 84 10.12 -22.04 -19.13
N VAL A 85 9.40 -20.93 -19.07
CA VAL A 85 9.90 -19.65 -18.55
C VAL A 85 9.14 -19.32 -17.28
N GLU A 86 9.81 -18.82 -16.24
CA GLU A 86 9.15 -18.43 -15.00
C GLU A 86 9.49 -16.98 -14.66
N LEU A 87 8.47 -16.19 -14.37
CA LEU A 87 8.58 -14.81 -13.93
C LEU A 87 8.08 -14.72 -12.48
N ASP A 88 8.97 -14.34 -11.58
CA ASP A 88 8.64 -14.12 -10.17
C ASP A 88 8.35 -12.62 -9.94
N VAL A 89 7.15 -12.32 -9.42
CA VAL A 89 6.66 -10.97 -9.16
C VAL A 89 6.23 -10.83 -7.71
N LEU A 90 6.79 -9.85 -6.99
CA LEU A 90 6.37 -9.53 -5.63
C LEU A 90 5.08 -8.71 -5.62
N ALA A 91 4.06 -9.22 -4.94
CA ALA A 91 2.84 -8.49 -4.59
C ALA A 91 3.15 -7.45 -3.49
N PRO A 92 2.77 -6.18 -3.65
CA PRO A 92 2.92 -5.18 -2.59
C PRO A 92 2.20 -5.56 -1.29
N ARG A 93 2.61 -4.94 -0.19
CA ARG A 93 1.99 -5.17 1.12
C ARG A 93 0.56 -4.64 1.22
N ASP A 94 0.26 -3.51 0.58
CA ASP A 94 -1.05 -2.85 0.71
C ASP A 94 -1.92 -3.01 -0.56
N SER A 95 -1.69 -4.07 -1.34
CA SER A 95 -2.39 -4.32 -2.61
C SER A 95 -3.48 -5.40 -2.52
N GLY A 96 -3.95 -5.72 -1.32
CA GLY A 96 -5.02 -6.69 -1.14
C GLY A 96 -6.30 -6.25 -1.86
N GLY A 97 -6.83 -7.12 -2.73
CA GLY A 97 -7.97 -6.85 -3.59
C GLY A 97 -7.61 -6.34 -4.98
N ASP A 98 -6.36 -5.91 -5.21
CA ASP A 98 -5.85 -5.57 -6.54
C ASP A 98 -5.55 -6.82 -7.36
N SER A 99 -5.27 -6.65 -8.66
CA SER A 99 -4.85 -7.72 -9.55
C SER A 99 -3.43 -7.53 -10.10
N LEU A 100 -2.71 -8.63 -10.24
CA LEU A 100 -1.45 -8.71 -10.97
C LEU A 100 -1.73 -9.27 -12.35
N SER A 101 -1.59 -8.44 -13.39
CA SER A 101 -1.77 -8.82 -14.79
C SER A 101 -0.43 -8.89 -15.52
N VAL A 102 -0.13 -10.03 -16.14
CA VAL A 102 1.03 -10.26 -17.00
C VAL A 102 0.57 -10.42 -18.44
N SER A 103 1.31 -9.82 -19.36
CA SER A 103 1.14 -10.02 -20.80
C SER A 103 2.37 -10.71 -21.37
N VAL A 104 2.16 -11.66 -22.27
CA VAL A 104 3.24 -12.34 -23.00
C VAL A 104 3.00 -12.25 -24.50
N HIS A 105 4.06 -11.95 -25.23
CA HIS A 105 4.08 -11.93 -26.67
C HIS A 105 5.24 -12.80 -27.16
N LEU A 106 4.91 -13.85 -27.91
CA LEU A 106 5.88 -14.76 -28.52
C LEU A 106 5.75 -14.64 -30.04
N ALA A 107 6.81 -14.26 -30.73
CA ALA A 107 6.81 -14.06 -32.17
C ALA A 107 8.00 -14.75 -32.84
N HIS A 108 7.76 -15.43 -33.96
CA HIS A 108 8.79 -15.91 -34.87
C HIS A 108 8.63 -15.21 -36.22
N TYR A 109 9.38 -14.12 -36.39
CA TYR A 109 9.25 -13.22 -37.54
C TYR A 109 9.53 -13.90 -38.89
N GLY A 110 10.38 -14.92 -38.92
CA GLY A 110 10.69 -15.66 -40.15
C GLY A 110 9.48 -16.40 -40.74
N SER A 111 8.55 -16.85 -39.89
CA SER A 111 7.33 -17.52 -40.35
C SER A 111 6.05 -16.69 -40.18
N GLY A 112 6.14 -15.53 -39.52
CA GLY A 112 4.99 -14.72 -39.13
C GLY A 112 4.10 -15.38 -38.07
N ALA A 113 4.61 -16.39 -37.35
CA ALA A 113 3.86 -17.02 -36.27
C ALA A 113 3.94 -16.15 -35.02
N GLU A 114 2.80 -15.83 -34.42
CA GLU A 114 2.72 -15.02 -33.21
C GLU A 114 1.70 -15.60 -32.22
N LEU A 115 1.92 -15.30 -30.94
CA LEU A 115 1.02 -15.58 -29.83
C LEU A 115 1.02 -14.38 -28.89
N TRP A 116 -0.18 -13.94 -28.55
CA TRP A 116 -0.43 -12.97 -27.50
C TRP A 116 -1.30 -13.62 -26.46
N ASP A 117 -0.84 -13.65 -25.20
CA ASP A 117 -1.64 -14.14 -24.08
C ASP A 117 -1.52 -13.20 -22.88
N HIS A 118 -2.55 -13.19 -22.05
CA HIS A 118 -2.62 -12.35 -20.87
C HIS A 118 -3.24 -13.14 -19.71
N LYS A 119 -2.66 -12.97 -18.52
CA LYS A 119 -3.16 -13.63 -17.32
C LYS A 119 -3.16 -12.68 -16.14
N ALA A 120 -4.25 -12.71 -15.38
CA ALA A 120 -4.39 -11.92 -14.17
C ALA A 120 -4.71 -12.80 -12.96
N VAL A 121 -4.20 -12.41 -11.80
CA VAL A 121 -4.54 -13.00 -10.50
C VAL A 121 -4.88 -11.91 -9.49
N THR A 122 -5.93 -12.13 -8.70
CA THR A 122 -6.31 -11.20 -7.62
C THR A 122 -5.51 -11.51 -6.38
N ILE A 123 -4.94 -10.47 -5.77
CA ILE A 123 -4.18 -10.56 -4.53
C ILE A 123 -5.18 -10.69 -3.38
N ALA A 124 -5.09 -11.77 -2.62
CA ALA A 124 -5.87 -11.96 -1.43
C ALA A 124 -5.41 -10.97 -0.34
N THR A 125 -6.37 -10.31 0.29
CA THR A 125 -6.11 -9.42 1.42
C THR A 125 -5.51 -10.23 2.57
N ARG A 126 -4.35 -9.82 3.08
CA ARG A 126 -3.85 -10.45 4.30
C ARG A 126 -4.82 -10.05 5.40
N VAL A 127 -5.28 -11.04 6.12
CA VAL A 127 -6.19 -10.88 7.24
C VAL A 127 -5.28 -10.52 8.44
N PRO A 128 -5.04 -9.23 8.79
CA PRO A 128 -4.05 -8.88 9.82
C PRO A 128 -4.37 -9.57 11.14
N GLU A 129 -3.41 -10.27 11.74
CA GLU A 129 -3.67 -11.00 12.99
C GLU A 129 -4.06 -10.06 14.15
N SER A 130 -3.65 -8.78 14.06
CA SER A 130 -4.04 -7.73 14.99
C SER A 130 -5.32 -7.01 14.56
N GLY A 131 -6.42 -7.22 15.28
CA GLY A 131 -7.65 -6.45 15.11
C GLY A 131 -8.90 -7.22 15.55
N LEU A 132 -9.96 -6.49 15.89
CA LEU A 132 -11.26 -7.07 16.22
C LEU A 132 -12.08 -7.21 14.93
N ARG A 133 -12.55 -8.43 14.63
CA ARG A 133 -13.43 -8.71 13.50
C ARG A 133 -14.88 -8.56 13.98
N MET A 134 -15.64 -7.63 13.41
CA MET A 134 -17.05 -7.42 13.75
C MET A 134 -17.87 -7.40 12.45
N GLY A 135 -18.63 -8.46 12.20
CA GLY A 135 -19.56 -8.52 11.06
C GLY A 135 -18.92 -8.38 9.67
N GLY A 136 -17.78 -9.05 9.42
CA GLY A 136 -17.07 -9.00 8.13
C GLY A 136 -16.13 -7.79 7.96
N LEU A 137 -16.33 -6.72 8.71
CA LEU A 137 -15.41 -5.57 8.78
C LEU A 137 -14.35 -5.81 9.87
N ARG A 138 -13.10 -5.44 9.56
CA ARG A 138 -11.99 -5.46 10.52
C ARG A 138 -11.59 -4.05 10.86
N ILE A 139 -11.48 -3.79 12.16
CA ILE A 139 -11.12 -2.49 12.68
C ILE A 139 -9.67 -2.58 13.14
N SER A 140 -8.79 -1.75 12.55
CA SER A 140 -7.39 -1.65 12.96
C SER A 140 -7.28 -1.21 14.43
N THR A 141 -6.15 -1.41 15.08
CA THR A 141 -5.94 -0.94 16.47
C THR A 141 -6.22 0.55 16.61
N ALA A 142 -5.83 1.36 15.62
CA ALA A 142 -6.16 2.77 15.57
C ALA A 142 -7.69 2.99 15.44
N GLY A 143 -8.36 2.24 14.58
CA GLY A 143 -9.83 2.27 14.47
C GLY A 143 -10.54 1.85 15.76
N ILE A 144 -9.99 0.88 16.51
CA ILE A 144 -10.55 0.45 17.80
C ILE A 144 -10.42 1.58 18.81
N LEU A 145 -9.27 2.24 18.89
CA LEU A 145 -9.08 3.40 19.77
C LEU A 145 -10.05 4.54 19.42
N VAL A 146 -10.24 4.81 18.13
CA VAL A 146 -11.22 5.80 17.65
C VAL A 146 -12.64 5.38 18.04
N LEU A 147 -13.00 4.11 17.87
CA LEU A 147 -14.34 3.60 18.18
C LEU A 147 -14.62 3.63 19.70
N ILE A 148 -13.66 3.21 20.52
CA ILE A 148 -13.73 3.35 21.99
C ILE A 148 -13.91 4.82 22.35
N TRP A 149 -13.14 5.72 21.75
CA TRP A 149 -13.25 7.14 22.00
C TRP A 149 -14.61 7.72 21.56
N LEU A 150 -15.17 7.30 20.42
CA LEU A 150 -16.50 7.69 19.97
C LEU A 150 -17.59 7.21 20.94
N ILE A 151 -17.50 5.97 21.44
CA ILE A 151 -18.40 5.47 22.48
C ILE A 151 -18.29 6.31 23.75
N CYS A 152 -17.07 6.58 24.22
CA CYS A 152 -16.84 7.44 25.38
C CYS A 152 -17.43 8.84 25.17
N LEU A 153 -17.29 9.41 23.97
CA LEU A 153 -17.87 10.71 23.62
C LEU A 153 -19.40 10.70 23.74
N VAL A 154 -20.07 9.68 23.21
CA VAL A 154 -21.53 9.54 23.31
C VAL A 154 -21.98 9.35 24.76
N VAL A 155 -21.28 8.51 25.53
CA VAL A 155 -21.59 8.26 26.95
C VAL A 155 -21.41 9.54 27.78
N VAL A 156 -20.28 10.23 27.64
CA VAL A 156 -20.02 11.50 28.34
C VAL A 156 -21.06 12.54 27.95
N TRP A 157 -21.39 12.65 26.66
CA TRP A 157 -22.42 13.56 26.18
C TRP A 157 -23.80 13.24 26.77
N MET A 158 -24.19 11.96 26.85
CA MET A 158 -25.44 11.53 27.49
C MET A 158 -25.45 11.81 28.99
N LEU A 159 -24.36 11.53 29.71
CA LEU A 159 -24.26 11.81 31.15
C LEU A 159 -24.37 13.31 31.45
N VAL A 160 -23.70 14.15 30.65
CA VAL A 160 -23.85 15.61 30.73
C VAL A 160 -25.28 16.02 30.37
N ALA A 161 -25.87 15.42 29.34
CA ALA A 161 -27.26 15.71 28.95
C ALA A 161 -28.26 15.37 30.06
N LEU A 162 -28.10 14.23 30.73
CA LEU A 162 -28.94 13.77 31.84
C LEU A 162 -28.75 14.66 33.07
N ARG A 163 -27.51 14.97 33.45
CA ARG A 163 -27.20 15.81 34.61
C ARG A 163 -27.78 17.22 34.50
N PHE A 164 -27.90 17.75 33.28
CA PHE A 164 -28.42 19.10 33.03
C PHE A 164 -29.84 19.13 32.46
N ARG A 165 -30.56 18.00 32.43
CA ARG A 165 -31.93 17.86 31.89
C ARG A 165 -32.99 18.68 32.65
N GLY A 166 -32.69 19.14 33.87
CA GLY A 166 -33.58 19.96 34.72
C GLY A 166 -33.52 21.47 34.50
N ARG A 167 -32.52 22.02 33.78
CA ARG A 167 -32.44 23.47 33.49
C ARG A 167 -33.21 23.78 32.21
N LYS A 168 -34.52 24.02 32.33
CA LYS A 168 -35.36 24.56 31.25
C LYS A 168 -34.90 25.98 30.92
N GLY A 169 -34.24 26.16 29.77
CA GLY A 169 -33.84 27.48 29.28
C GLY A 169 -32.70 27.37 28.28
N GLY A 170 -33.00 26.94 27.05
CA GLY A 170 -32.03 26.94 25.95
C GLY A 170 -32.66 27.57 24.72
N GLU A 171 -32.42 28.87 24.53
CA GLU A 171 -32.72 29.56 23.27
C GLU A 171 -31.89 28.94 22.13
N PRO A 172 -32.48 28.72 20.94
CA PRO A 172 -31.75 28.26 19.76
C PRO A 172 -30.89 29.41 19.21
N GLY A 173 -29.64 29.51 19.68
CA GLY A 173 -28.67 30.52 19.24
C GLY A 173 -27.26 30.24 19.75
N TRP A 174 -26.30 31.14 19.47
CA TRP A 174 -24.87 31.04 19.85
C TRP A 174 -24.66 30.69 21.35
N ARG A 175 -25.61 31.04 22.22
CA ARG A 175 -25.61 30.70 23.65
C ARG A 175 -25.80 29.20 23.95
N GLY A 176 -26.42 28.42 23.06
CA GLY A 176 -26.45 26.95 23.15
C GLY A 176 -25.06 26.31 22.99
N PHE A 177 -24.16 26.97 22.25
CA PHE A 177 -22.74 26.63 22.14
C PHE A 177 -21.92 26.97 23.41
N LEU A 178 -22.55 27.60 24.41
CA LEU A 178 -21.95 27.92 25.71
C LEU A 178 -22.34 26.92 26.81
N GLY A 179 -23.15 25.91 26.50
CA GLY A 179 -23.63 24.94 27.48
C GLY A 179 -22.58 23.90 27.95
N PRO A 180 -22.86 23.14 29.03
CA PRO A 180 -22.01 22.06 29.52
C PRO A 180 -21.68 21.00 28.45
N ARG A 181 -22.62 20.73 27.53
CA ARG A 181 -22.42 19.81 26.39
C ARG A 181 -21.35 20.31 25.42
N ALA A 182 -21.31 21.62 25.15
CA ALA A 182 -20.30 22.21 24.28
C ALA A 182 -18.91 22.18 24.93
N THR A 183 -18.83 22.34 26.26
CA THR A 183 -17.58 22.20 27.01
C THR A 183 -17.05 20.76 26.95
N ALA A 184 -17.92 19.76 27.09
CA ALA A 184 -17.54 18.36 26.95
C ALA A 184 -17.02 18.04 25.53
N LEU A 185 -17.70 18.51 24.48
CA LEU A 185 -17.24 18.33 23.09
C LEU A 185 -15.90 19.05 22.82
N ALA A 186 -15.74 20.27 23.33
CA ALA A 186 -14.50 21.04 23.18
C ALA A 186 -13.29 20.37 23.84
N LEU A 187 -13.49 19.52 24.85
CA LEU A 187 -12.42 18.73 25.46
C LEU A 187 -12.24 17.38 24.76
N MET A 188 -13.33 16.70 24.42
CA MET A 188 -13.27 15.36 23.86
C MET A 188 -12.67 15.35 22.45
N ILE A 189 -13.08 16.26 21.55
CA ILE A 189 -12.62 16.28 20.15
C ILE A 189 -11.09 16.35 20.06
N PRO A 190 -10.40 17.28 20.76
CA PRO A 190 -8.94 17.27 20.83
C PRO A 190 -8.33 15.96 21.32
N VAL A 191 -8.93 15.33 22.34
CA VAL A 191 -8.43 14.05 22.88
C VAL A 191 -8.51 12.95 21.83
N GLY A 192 -9.63 12.83 21.11
CA GLY A 192 -9.77 11.83 20.04
C GLY A 192 -8.76 12.05 18.93
N PHE A 193 -8.57 13.31 18.55
CA PHE A 193 -7.56 13.70 17.57
C PHE A 193 -6.15 13.32 18.04
N TRP A 194 -5.78 13.61 19.30
CA TRP A 194 -4.48 13.22 19.85
C TRP A 194 -4.27 11.72 19.97
N LEU A 195 -5.32 10.92 20.22
CA LEU A 195 -5.21 9.46 20.25
C LEU A 195 -4.77 8.88 18.90
N MET A 196 -5.19 9.49 17.78
CA MET A 196 -4.71 9.10 16.45
C MET A 196 -3.20 9.34 16.29
N PHE A 197 -2.71 10.52 16.71
CA PHE A 197 -1.26 10.81 16.69
C PHE A 197 -0.48 9.95 17.68
N LEU A 198 -1.06 9.61 18.83
CA LEU A 198 -0.45 8.70 19.78
C LEU A 198 -0.23 7.31 19.16
N ALA A 199 -1.22 6.78 18.42
CA ALA A 199 -1.07 5.51 17.72
C ALA A 199 0.07 5.54 16.69
N MET A 200 0.18 6.63 15.92
CA MET A 200 1.27 6.85 14.98
C MET A 200 2.63 6.98 15.69
N ALA A 201 2.70 7.75 16.78
CA ALA A 201 3.90 7.95 17.59
C ALA A 201 4.40 6.66 18.23
N LEU A 202 3.49 5.78 18.65
CA LEU A 202 3.84 4.46 19.15
C LEU A 202 4.48 3.59 18.06
N ARG A 203 3.98 3.66 16.82
CA ARG A 203 4.62 2.95 15.69
C ARG A 203 6.02 3.49 15.42
N ASP A 204 6.17 4.81 15.35
CA ASP A 204 7.49 5.45 15.16
C ASP A 204 8.47 5.11 16.28
N TYR A 205 8.00 5.12 17.53
CA TYR A 205 8.80 4.72 18.68
C TYR A 205 9.28 3.27 18.56
N ARG A 206 8.40 2.34 18.18
CA ARG A 206 8.79 0.93 17.94
C ARG A 206 9.78 0.80 16.80
N ALA A 207 9.56 1.51 15.69
CA ALA A 207 10.50 1.51 14.56
C ALA A 207 11.89 2.07 14.94
N LEU A 208 11.96 2.97 15.91
CA LEU A 208 13.22 3.52 16.40
C LEU A 208 13.95 2.60 17.39
N TYR A 209 13.22 1.94 18.29
CA TYR A 209 13.83 1.26 19.44
C TYR A 209 13.62 -0.26 19.50
N GLU A 210 12.59 -0.80 18.87
CA GLU A 210 12.22 -2.22 18.93
C GLU A 210 12.49 -2.99 17.63
N TRP A 211 12.55 -2.30 16.49
CA TRP A 211 12.73 -2.96 15.19
C TRP A 211 14.17 -3.36 14.93
N THR A 212 14.34 -4.52 14.30
CA THR A 212 15.65 -5.11 14.05
C THR A 212 16.24 -4.53 12.76
N GLU A 213 17.46 -4.04 12.84
CA GLU A 213 18.20 -3.57 11.67
C GLU A 213 18.76 -4.75 10.87
N THR A 214 18.63 -4.69 9.55
CA THR A 214 19.22 -5.65 8.61
C THR A 214 19.66 -4.96 7.33
N THR A 215 20.41 -5.68 6.49
CA THR A 215 20.78 -5.21 5.15
C THR A 215 19.79 -5.78 4.14
N ALA A 216 19.06 -4.91 3.45
CA ALA A 216 18.19 -5.26 2.34
C ALA A 216 18.87 -5.02 0.99
N THR A 217 18.49 -5.81 0.00
CA THR A 217 18.73 -5.54 -1.42
C THR A 217 17.46 -4.93 -2.01
N VAL A 218 17.58 -3.79 -2.69
CA VAL A 218 16.46 -3.18 -3.43
C VAL A 218 16.12 -4.06 -4.63
N VAL A 219 14.89 -4.55 -4.70
CA VAL A 219 14.37 -5.34 -5.82
C VAL A 219 13.69 -4.42 -6.83
N GLY A 220 13.01 -3.39 -6.35
CA GLY A 220 12.37 -2.40 -7.21
C GLY A 220 11.91 -1.16 -6.44
N ARG A 221 11.43 -0.18 -7.18
CA ARG A 221 10.98 1.12 -6.65
C ARG A 221 9.79 1.64 -7.44
N ARG A 222 8.88 2.36 -6.79
CA ARG A 222 7.84 3.14 -7.46
C ARG A 222 7.38 4.32 -6.60
N VAL A 223 6.69 5.26 -7.24
CA VAL A 223 5.91 6.29 -6.54
C VAL A 223 4.43 5.91 -6.63
N ILE A 224 3.79 5.72 -5.48
CA ILE A 224 2.36 5.52 -5.38
C ILE A 224 1.69 6.89 -5.33
N SER A 225 0.58 7.06 -6.05
CA SER A 225 -0.29 8.23 -5.94
C SER A 225 -1.60 7.83 -5.25
N GLU A 226 -1.89 8.47 -4.13
CA GLU A 226 -3.17 8.35 -3.43
C GLU A 226 -4.02 9.60 -3.72
N THR A 227 -5.21 9.41 -4.26
CA THR A 227 -6.13 10.52 -4.55
C THR A 227 -7.03 10.77 -3.35
N VAL A 228 -6.86 11.91 -2.68
CA VAL A 228 -7.71 12.34 -1.57
C VAL A 228 -8.77 13.31 -2.10
N SER A 229 -10.01 12.85 -2.14
CA SER A 229 -11.17 13.68 -2.49
C SER A 229 -11.80 14.27 -1.24
N SER A 230 -11.98 15.60 -1.22
CA SER A 230 -12.72 16.30 -0.17
C SER A 230 -13.91 17.04 -0.78
N ASN A 231 -15.10 16.80 -0.22
CA ASN A 231 -16.31 17.50 -0.61
C ASN A 231 -16.54 18.64 0.37
N SER A 232 -16.53 19.88 -0.12
CA SER A 232 -16.95 21.03 0.67
C SER A 232 -18.27 21.56 0.14
N SER A 233 -19.28 21.66 1.00
CA SER A 233 -20.55 22.30 0.71
C SER A 233 -20.48 23.77 1.13
N ARG A 234 -20.75 24.70 0.21
CA ARG A 234 -20.86 26.12 0.55
C ARG A 234 -22.18 26.37 1.28
N ALA A 235 -22.12 27.03 2.44
CA ALA A 235 -23.29 27.34 3.27
C ALA A 235 -24.24 28.39 2.67
N SER A 236 -23.90 29.00 1.54
CA SER A 236 -24.67 30.03 0.85
C SER A 236 -24.66 29.72 -0.65
N GLY A 237 -25.80 29.25 -1.18
CA GLY A 237 -26.02 29.09 -2.62
C GLY A 237 -25.36 27.87 -3.28
N GLY A 238 -26.01 26.71 -3.14
CA GLY A 238 -26.00 25.55 -4.04
C GLY A 238 -24.76 25.29 -4.90
N GLY A 239 -23.75 24.63 -4.33
CA GLY A 239 -22.68 23.99 -5.09
C GLY A 239 -21.76 23.17 -4.19
N THR A 240 -21.66 21.87 -4.46
CA THR A 240 -20.63 21.00 -3.86
C THR A 240 -19.37 21.16 -4.68
N VAL A 241 -18.29 21.66 -4.08
CA VAL A 241 -16.98 21.69 -4.73
C VAL A 241 -16.21 20.46 -4.27
N THR A 242 -15.97 19.54 -5.19
CA THR A 242 -15.07 18.40 -4.98
C THR A 242 -13.66 18.85 -5.31
N THR A 243 -12.81 18.98 -4.29
CA THR A 243 -11.38 19.20 -4.46
C THR A 243 -10.66 17.86 -4.31
N SER A 244 -9.98 17.45 -5.38
CA SER A 244 -9.11 16.27 -5.40
C SER A 244 -7.66 16.72 -5.27
N SER A 245 -6.92 16.09 -4.35
CA SER A 245 -5.47 16.27 -4.22
C SER A 245 -4.80 14.91 -4.32
N GLU A 246 -3.75 14.83 -5.13
CA GLU A 246 -2.90 13.64 -5.20
C GLU A 246 -1.76 13.72 -4.19
N ILE A 247 -1.54 12.64 -3.46
CA ILE A 247 -0.47 12.49 -2.49
C ILE A 247 0.48 11.43 -3.01
N TYR A 248 1.76 11.78 -3.16
CA TYR A 248 2.79 10.88 -3.69
C TYR A 248 3.65 10.28 -2.58
N SER A 249 3.79 8.96 -2.61
CA SER A 249 4.51 8.16 -1.62
C SER A 249 5.53 7.26 -2.29
N PRO A 250 6.82 7.37 -1.98
CA PRO A 250 7.80 6.39 -2.44
C PRO A 250 7.52 5.03 -1.79
N GLU A 251 7.66 3.97 -2.56
CA GLU A 251 7.65 2.59 -2.09
C GLU A 251 8.84 1.84 -2.69
N LEU A 252 9.53 1.05 -1.85
CA LEU A 252 10.62 0.19 -2.26
C LEU A 252 10.23 -1.27 -2.01
N ALA A 253 10.51 -2.12 -2.98
CA ALA A 253 10.49 -3.57 -2.80
C ALA A 253 11.87 -4.03 -2.34
N LEU A 254 11.91 -4.79 -1.25
CA LEU A 254 13.14 -5.17 -0.57
C LEU A 254 13.22 -6.68 -0.42
N ARG A 255 14.43 -7.21 -0.61
CA ARG A 255 14.82 -8.57 -0.27
C ARG A 255 15.78 -8.54 0.91
N TYR A 256 15.48 -9.23 2.00
CA TYR A 256 16.30 -9.21 3.22
C TYR A 256 16.18 -10.51 4.01
N PRO A 257 17.23 -10.90 4.75
CA PRO A 257 17.20 -12.08 5.59
C PRO A 257 16.47 -11.79 6.92
N VAL A 258 15.63 -12.72 7.33
CA VAL A 258 15.01 -12.80 8.66
C VAL A 258 15.27 -14.19 9.21
N ASP A 259 16.01 -14.28 10.31
CA ASP A 259 16.38 -15.55 10.94
C ASP A 259 17.01 -16.57 9.97
N GLY A 260 17.81 -16.08 9.01
CA GLY A 260 18.47 -16.90 7.98
C GLY A 260 17.58 -17.28 6.79
N VAL A 261 16.31 -16.88 6.77
CA VAL A 261 15.38 -17.08 5.65
C VAL A 261 15.21 -15.78 4.88
N GLU A 262 15.43 -15.82 3.56
CA GLU A 262 15.17 -14.68 2.68
C GLU A 262 13.67 -14.33 2.69
N ARG A 263 13.37 -13.04 2.85
CA ARG A 263 12.02 -12.47 2.84
C ARG A 263 11.95 -11.33 1.84
N PHE A 264 10.75 -11.15 1.31
CA PHE A 264 10.40 -10.04 0.44
C PHE A 264 9.29 -9.23 1.09
N SER A 265 9.40 -7.90 1.01
CA SER A 265 8.32 -7.01 1.42
C SER A 265 8.47 -5.64 0.76
N THR A 266 7.41 -4.82 0.85
CA THR A 266 7.43 -3.44 0.40
C THR A 266 7.32 -2.47 1.58
N GLY A 267 8.05 -1.35 1.48
CA GLY A 267 8.00 -0.30 2.50
C GLY A 267 8.97 0.84 2.23
N TYR A 268 8.78 1.94 2.95
CA TYR A 268 9.68 3.10 2.86
C TYR A 268 9.82 3.79 4.21
N ASP A 269 8.72 4.32 4.77
CA ASP A 269 8.68 4.97 6.07
C ASP A 269 7.50 4.47 6.93
N THR A 270 7.41 4.96 8.16
CA THR A 270 6.36 4.59 9.11
C THR A 270 5.02 5.28 8.85
N GLY A 271 4.94 6.17 7.86
CA GLY A 271 3.76 6.96 7.50
C GLY A 271 3.60 8.31 8.22
N SER A 272 4.51 8.66 9.15
CA SER A 272 4.45 9.95 9.88
C SER A 272 5.14 11.11 9.14
N SER A 273 5.86 10.82 8.06
CA SER A 273 6.58 11.83 7.27
C SER A 273 5.58 12.75 6.55
N LEU A 274 5.87 14.05 6.55
CA LEU A 274 5.06 15.00 5.76
C LEU A 274 5.34 14.74 4.29
N ARG A 275 4.30 14.37 3.56
CA ARG A 275 4.35 14.18 2.11
C ARG A 275 4.22 15.53 1.37
N ILE A 276 5.16 16.45 1.66
CA ILE A 276 5.22 17.79 1.06
C ILE A 276 6.20 17.75 -0.12
N GLY A 277 5.66 17.82 -1.34
CA GLY A 277 6.43 17.84 -2.58
C GLY A 277 5.71 17.09 -3.68
N GLY A 278 5.69 17.67 -4.88
CA GLY A 278 5.13 17.01 -6.06
C GLY A 278 5.93 15.77 -6.49
N ARG A 279 5.34 14.99 -7.39
CA ARG A 279 5.89 13.75 -7.96
C ARG A 279 7.39 13.81 -8.31
N LEU A 280 7.83 14.87 -8.98
CA LEU A 280 9.22 15.05 -9.42
C LEU A 280 10.25 14.96 -8.28
N ARG A 281 9.96 15.55 -7.11
CA ARG A 281 10.88 15.53 -5.96
C ARG A 281 11.00 14.13 -5.36
N ARG A 282 9.93 13.35 -5.39
CA ARG A 282 9.91 11.95 -4.91
C ARG A 282 10.61 11.01 -5.88
N GLU A 283 10.44 11.23 -7.18
CA GLU A 283 11.17 10.49 -8.21
C GLU A 283 12.68 10.77 -8.13
N GLU A 284 13.08 12.00 -7.84
CA GLU A 284 14.48 12.35 -7.58
C GLU A 284 15.05 11.65 -6.34
N GLU A 285 14.29 11.59 -5.25
CA GLU A 285 14.66 10.83 -4.06
C GLU A 285 14.84 9.33 -4.37
N LEU A 286 13.95 8.76 -5.19
CA LEU A 286 13.99 7.35 -5.60
C LEU A 286 15.10 7.02 -6.60
N ARG A 287 15.61 7.99 -7.36
CA ARG A 287 16.72 7.77 -8.32
C ARG A 287 18.00 7.28 -7.65
N ASN A 288 18.18 7.56 -6.36
CA ASN A 288 19.31 7.09 -5.58
C ASN A 288 19.21 5.60 -5.18
N TRP A 289 18.03 4.98 -5.33
CA TRP A 289 17.76 3.61 -4.85
C TRP A 289 17.62 2.65 -6.04
N VAL A 290 18.74 2.30 -6.66
CA VAL A 290 18.76 1.44 -7.86
C VAL A 290 18.49 -0.02 -7.47
N PRO A 291 17.72 -0.80 -8.27
CA PRO A 291 17.63 -2.25 -8.10
C PRO A 291 19.03 -2.90 -7.98
N GLY A 292 19.18 -3.83 -7.05
CA GLY A 292 20.46 -4.45 -6.68
C GLY A 292 21.26 -3.70 -5.61
N ALA A 293 20.92 -2.44 -5.28
CA ALA A 293 21.60 -1.70 -4.23
C ALA A 293 21.38 -2.33 -2.85
N ARG A 294 22.43 -2.38 -2.02
CA ARG A 294 22.35 -2.82 -0.62
C ARG A 294 22.18 -1.63 0.31
N ILE A 295 21.17 -1.72 1.18
CA ILE A 295 20.76 -0.61 2.04
C ILE A 295 20.38 -1.10 3.44
N SER A 296 20.53 -0.23 4.45
CA SER A 296 19.98 -0.52 5.78
C SER A 296 18.47 -0.41 5.75
N CYS A 297 17.79 -1.39 6.36
CA CYS A 297 16.37 -1.32 6.65
C CYS A 297 16.10 -1.87 8.05
N TRP A 298 14.89 -1.61 8.55
CA TRP A 298 14.43 -2.08 9.85
C TRP A 298 13.11 -2.82 9.67
N TYR A 299 13.00 -4.02 10.22
CA TYR A 299 11.77 -4.80 10.19
C TYR A 299 11.20 -5.01 11.60
N ASP A 300 9.88 -5.12 11.70
CA ASP A 300 9.22 -5.48 12.97
C ASP A 300 9.45 -6.97 13.27
N PRO A 301 10.15 -7.34 14.36
CA PRO A 301 10.38 -8.76 14.68
C PRO A 301 9.09 -9.53 14.96
N LYS A 302 7.99 -8.85 15.33
CA LYS A 302 6.67 -9.48 15.54
C LYS A 302 5.89 -9.64 14.23
N ASN A 303 6.23 -8.84 13.23
CA ASN A 303 5.64 -8.93 11.89
C ASN A 303 6.71 -8.63 10.85
N PRO A 304 7.53 -9.62 10.45
CA PRO A 304 8.68 -9.38 9.57
C PRO A 304 8.32 -8.85 8.18
N GLY A 305 7.04 -8.85 7.79
CA GLY A 305 6.56 -8.18 6.58
C GLY A 305 6.42 -6.65 6.72
N ASP A 306 6.50 -6.09 7.93
CA ASP A 306 6.57 -4.64 8.13
C ASP A 306 8.03 -4.20 8.11
N VAL A 307 8.45 -3.53 7.03
CA VAL A 307 9.82 -3.07 6.83
C VAL A 307 9.84 -1.59 6.46
N VAL A 308 10.81 -0.84 6.99
CA VAL A 308 11.04 0.55 6.63
C VAL A 308 12.51 0.82 6.34
N VAL A 309 12.76 1.76 5.44
CA VAL A 309 14.09 2.28 5.10
C VAL A 309 14.34 3.61 5.80
N ARG A 310 13.28 4.31 6.21
CA ARG A 310 13.37 5.52 7.01
C ARG A 310 12.56 5.39 8.28
N ARG A 311 13.25 5.57 9.40
CA ARG A 311 12.70 5.63 10.75
C ARG A 311 12.82 7.04 11.31
N GLY A 312 11.89 7.42 12.17
CA GLY A 312 11.90 8.72 12.83
C GLY A 312 10.51 9.32 12.97
N PHE A 313 10.39 10.29 13.86
CA PHE A 313 9.18 11.10 13.98
C PHE A 313 9.11 12.07 12.81
N GLY A 314 8.17 11.84 11.89
CA GLY A 314 7.95 12.73 10.76
C GLY A 314 7.20 14.01 11.14
N GLY A 315 7.07 14.94 10.21
CA GLY A 315 6.47 16.25 10.51
C GLY A 315 4.96 16.23 10.76
N ALA A 316 4.26 15.10 10.59
CA ALA A 316 2.81 15.02 10.81
C ALA A 316 2.42 15.45 12.24
N TYR A 317 3.30 15.27 13.24
CA TYR A 317 3.06 15.68 14.62
C TYR A 317 2.88 17.19 14.81
N LEU A 318 3.26 18.03 13.85
CA LEU A 318 2.93 19.46 13.89
C LEU A 318 1.41 19.68 13.87
N PHE A 319 0.66 18.82 13.17
CA PHE A 319 -0.80 18.90 13.14
C PHE A 319 -1.44 18.52 14.47
N ALA A 320 -0.74 17.75 15.33
CA ALA A 320 -1.20 17.46 16.69
C ALA A 320 -1.37 18.73 17.54
N LEU A 321 -0.76 19.85 17.16
CA LEU A 321 -0.93 21.13 17.85
C LEU A 321 -2.24 21.85 17.50
N PHE A 322 -2.86 21.53 16.37
CA PHE A 322 -4.07 22.20 15.86
C PHE A 322 -5.24 22.26 16.85
N PRO A 323 -5.60 21.20 17.59
CA PRO A 323 -6.75 21.25 18.50
C PRO A 323 -6.46 21.91 19.85
N LEU A 324 -5.22 22.35 20.12
CA LEU A 324 -4.84 22.98 21.41
C LEU A 324 -5.69 24.20 21.78
N PRO A 325 -6.00 25.16 20.87
CA PRO A 325 -6.83 26.30 21.21
C PRO A 325 -8.24 25.90 21.64
N VAL A 326 -8.84 24.91 20.95
CA VAL A 326 -10.17 24.39 21.27
C VAL A 326 -10.17 23.71 22.64
N PHE A 327 -9.16 22.87 22.90
CA PHE A 327 -8.97 22.22 24.19
C PHE A 327 -8.84 23.25 25.33
N TRP A 328 -8.05 24.30 25.12
CA TRP A 328 -7.81 25.34 26.12
C TRP A 328 -9.08 26.15 26.44
N VAL A 329 -9.92 26.44 25.45
CA VAL A 329 -11.25 27.05 25.67
C VAL A 329 -12.12 26.13 26.52
N GLY A 330 -12.13 24.82 26.23
CA GLY A 330 -12.83 23.83 27.05
C GLY A 330 -12.33 23.82 28.50
N LEU A 331 -11.00 23.83 28.70
CA LEU A 331 -10.38 23.80 30.02
C LEU A 331 -10.69 25.06 30.84
N LYS A 332 -10.62 26.24 30.22
CA LYS A 332 -10.96 27.52 30.87
C LYS A 332 -12.41 27.54 31.35
N ARG A 333 -13.34 27.02 30.54
CA ARG A 333 -14.75 26.95 30.92
C ARG A 333 -15.01 25.95 32.05
N LEU A 334 -14.34 24.81 32.03
CA LEU A 334 -14.44 23.83 33.12
C LEU A 334 -13.99 24.43 34.45
N LYS A 335 -12.93 25.27 34.44
CA LYS A 335 -12.44 25.97 35.64
C LYS A 335 -13.38 27.09 36.11
N GLY A 336 -13.96 27.86 35.19
CA GLY A 336 -14.90 28.95 35.53
C GLY A 336 -16.31 28.49 35.93
N ALA A 337 -16.62 27.20 35.83
CA ALA A 337 -17.90 26.61 36.25
C ALA A 337 -17.85 25.98 37.66
N ARG A 338 -16.69 26.02 38.33
CA ARG A 338 -16.53 25.66 39.75
C ARG A 338 -16.74 26.89 40.62
#